data_AF-A0A7Z9KU52-F1
#
_entry.id   AF-A0A7Z9KU52-F1
#
_cell.length_a   1.000
_cell.length_b   1.000
_cell.length_c   1.000
_cell.angle_alpha   90.00
_cell.angle_beta   90.00
_cell.angle_gamma   90.00
#
_symmetry.space_group_name_H-M   'P 1'
#
loop_
_entity.id
_entity.type
_entity.pdbx_description
1 polymer ?
#
loop_
_entity_poly.entity_id
_entity_poly.type
_entity_poly.pdbx_seq_one_letter_code
_entity_poly.pdbx_strand_id
1 'polypeptide(L)'
;MNEAALSAYCRERGLYVEQINEWRQACEQANDWDRSQNKQLKSIRKADEKHIKELERELKRKEKALAETAALLVLRKKAQAIWGDGEEE
;
A
#
# COMPACT_ATOMS: atom_id res chain seq x y z
N MET A 1 -29.94 -33.04 1.38
CA MET A 1 -30.06 -33.99 0.25
C MET A 1 -29.30 -35.25 0.68
N ASN A 2 -29.88 -36.44 0.58
CA ASN A 2 -29.14 -37.66 0.88
C ASN A 2 -28.29 -38.08 -0.35
N GLU A 3 -27.31 -38.94 -0.13
CA GLU A 3 -26.35 -39.38 -1.17
C GLU A 3 -27.04 -40.08 -2.34
N ALA A 4 -28.11 -40.85 -2.07
CA ALA A 4 -28.91 -41.52 -3.08
C ALA A 4 -29.65 -40.54 -4.00
N ALA A 5 -30.26 -39.48 -3.45
CA ALA A 5 -30.95 -38.46 -4.24
C ALA A 5 -29.96 -37.63 -5.08
N LEU A 6 -28.77 -37.36 -4.54
CA LEU A 6 -27.71 -36.68 -5.28
C LEU A 6 -27.21 -37.54 -6.45
N SER A 7 -26.96 -38.83 -6.23
CA SER A 7 -26.52 -39.74 -7.29
C SER A 7 -27.57 -39.88 -8.40
N ALA A 8 -28.85 -40.01 -8.03
CA ALA A 8 -29.96 -40.07 -8.99
C ALA A 8 -30.05 -38.77 -9.83
N TYR A 9 -29.96 -37.62 -9.17
CA TYR A 9 -29.96 -36.31 -9.82
C TYR A 9 -28.77 -36.11 -10.76
N CYS A 10 -27.58 -36.55 -10.36
CA CYS A 10 -26.39 -36.50 -11.20
C CYS A 10 -26.56 -37.37 -12.47
N ARG A 11 -27.04 -38.60 -12.31
CA ARG A 11 -27.27 -39.54 -13.43
C ARG A 11 -28.28 -39.01 -14.43
N GLU A 12 -29.39 -38.44 -13.96
CA GLU A 12 -30.42 -37.83 -14.82
C GLU A 12 -29.85 -36.70 -15.71
N ARG A 13 -28.78 -36.04 -15.24
CA ARG A 13 -28.13 -34.92 -15.91
C ARG A 13 -26.81 -35.28 -16.60
N GLY A 14 -26.45 -36.58 -16.64
CA GLY A 14 -25.19 -37.03 -17.24
C GLY A 14 -23.94 -36.59 -16.48
N LEU A 15 -24.06 -36.33 -15.18
CA LEU A 15 -22.98 -35.90 -14.29
C LEU A 15 -22.61 -37.02 -13.30
N TYR A 16 -21.39 -36.94 -12.79
CA TYR A 16 -20.91 -37.77 -11.68
C TYR A 16 -20.83 -36.94 -10.39
N VAL A 17 -21.05 -37.59 -9.24
CA VAL A 17 -21.01 -36.92 -7.93
C VAL A 17 -19.61 -36.37 -7.66
N GLU A 18 -18.60 -37.10 -8.11
CA GLU A 18 -17.19 -36.75 -8.08
C GLU A 18 -16.92 -35.42 -8.80
N GLN A 19 -17.53 -35.19 -9.98
CA GLN A 19 -17.38 -33.93 -10.72
C GLN A 19 -17.97 -32.73 -9.96
N ILE A 20 -19.10 -32.92 -9.27
CA ILE A 20 -19.70 -31.87 -8.44
C ILE A 20 -18.79 -31.55 -7.26
N ASN A 21 -18.19 -32.57 -6.64
CA ASN A 21 -17.26 -32.40 -5.53
C ASN A 21 -15.98 -31.70 -5.98
N GLU A 22 -15.43 -32.06 -7.14
CA GLU A 22 -14.28 -31.40 -7.75
C GLU A 22 -14.56 -29.92 -8.01
N TRP A 23 -15.70 -29.58 -8.62
CA TRP A 23 -16.08 -28.19 -8.85
C TRP A 23 -16.29 -27.41 -7.56
N ARG A 24 -16.90 -28.02 -6.54
CA ARG A 24 -17.04 -27.40 -5.21
C ARG A 24 -15.67 -27.07 -4.62
N GLN A 25 -14.76 -28.04 -4.60
CA GLN A 25 -13.42 -27.85 -4.06
C GLN A 25 -12.64 -26.78 -4.84
N ALA A 26 -12.73 -26.79 -6.18
CA ALA A 26 -12.10 -25.78 -7.01
C ALA A 26 -12.64 -24.36 -6.71
N CYS A 27 -13.96 -24.22 -6.56
CA CYS A 27 -14.58 -22.94 -6.19
C CYS A 27 -14.20 -22.48 -4.78
N GLU A 28 -14.19 -23.39 -3.79
CA GLU A 28 -13.80 -23.08 -2.42
C GLU A 28 -12.33 -22.60 -2.37
N GLN A 29 -11.42 -23.32 -3.02
CA GLN A 29 -10.00 -22.97 -3.08
C GLN A 29 -9.75 -21.63 -3.79
N ALA A 30 -10.41 -21.37 -4.91
CA ALA A 30 -10.28 -20.11 -5.64
C ALA A 30 -10.73 -18.91 -4.79
N ASN A 31 -11.83 -19.07 -4.04
CA ASN A 31 -12.36 -18.01 -3.19
C ASN A 31 -11.50 -17.75 -1.93
N ASP A 32 -10.93 -18.80 -1.34
CA ASP A 32 -10.05 -18.67 -0.17
C ASP A 32 -8.69 -18.04 -0.55
N TRP A 33 -8.16 -18.39 -1.72
CA TRP A 33 -6.94 -17.78 -2.25
C TRP A 33 -7.14 -16.27 -2.49
N ASP A 34 -8.22 -15.86 -3.18
CA ASP A 34 -8.51 -14.45 -3.43
C ASP A 34 -8.72 -13.65 -2.13
N ARG A 35 -9.44 -14.22 -1.16
CA ARG A 35 -9.69 -13.56 0.13
C ARG A 35 -8.41 -13.33 0.93
N SER A 36 -7.53 -14.34 1.00
CA SER A 36 -6.28 -14.24 1.76
C SER A 36 -5.29 -13.26 1.12
N GLN A 37 -5.13 -13.31 -0.21
CA GLN A 37 -4.29 -12.39 -0.98
C GLN A 37 -4.78 -10.95 -0.86
N ASN A 38 -6.10 -10.71 -1.02
CA ASN A 38 -6.67 -9.36 -0.88
C ASN A 38 -6.47 -8.78 0.53
N LYS A 39 -6.58 -9.61 1.58
CA LYS A 39 -6.32 -9.17 2.95
C LYS A 39 -4.86 -8.79 3.15
N GLN A 40 -3.92 -9.59 2.65
CA GLN A 40 -2.49 -9.29 2.73
C GLN A 40 -2.14 -8.02 1.95
N LEU A 41 -2.63 -7.89 0.71
CA LEU A 41 -2.39 -6.71 -0.12
C LEU A 41 -2.94 -5.44 0.54
N LYS A 42 -4.12 -5.49 1.15
CA LYS A 42 -4.70 -4.35 1.88
C LYS A 42 -3.86 -3.95 3.08
N SER A 43 -3.29 -4.93 3.80
CA SER A 43 -2.38 -4.67 4.92
C SER A 43 -1.10 -3.99 4.47
N ILE A 44 -0.48 -4.49 3.40
CA ILE A 44 0.73 -3.91 2.81
C ILE A 44 0.46 -2.47 2.35
N ARG A 45 -0.60 -2.25 1.56
CA ARG A 45 -0.98 -0.90 1.09
C ARG A 45 -1.15 0.09 2.24
N LYS A 46 -1.80 -0.32 3.34
CA LYS A 46 -1.98 0.54 4.51
C LYS A 46 -0.66 0.87 5.21
N ALA A 47 0.26 -0.08 5.27
CA ALA A 47 1.60 0.15 5.83
C ALA A 47 2.40 1.12 4.93
N ASP A 48 2.36 0.92 3.62
CA ASP A 48 3.04 1.77 2.64
C ASP A 48 2.48 3.20 2.66
N GLU A 49 1.15 3.37 2.67
CA GLU A 49 0.52 4.69 2.78
C GLU A 49 0.93 5.43 4.07
N LYS A 50 1.08 4.70 5.18
CA LYS A 50 1.56 5.29 6.43
C LYS A 50 3.02 5.74 6.30
N HIS A 51 3.86 4.89 5.72
CA HIS A 51 5.27 5.19 5.53
C HIS A 51 5.48 6.37 4.59
N ILE A 52 4.75 6.43 3.47
CA ILE A 52 4.76 7.56 2.52
C ILE A 52 4.41 8.86 3.25
N LYS A 53 3.34 8.88 4.04
CA LYS A 53 2.94 10.09 4.81
C LYS A 53 3.99 10.51 5.83
N GLU A 54 4.70 9.57 6.44
CA GLU A 54 5.78 9.87 7.38
C GLU A 54 6.97 10.50 6.65
N LEU A 55 7.38 9.91 5.53
CA LEU A 55 8.45 10.43 4.67
C LEU A 55 8.12 11.82 4.12
N GLU A 56 6.90 12.05 3.63
CA GLU A 56 6.45 13.35 3.13
C GLU A 56 6.53 14.44 4.22
N ARG A 57 6.14 14.11 5.46
CA ARG A 57 6.25 15.06 6.59
C ARG A 57 7.69 15.35 6.97
N GLU A 58 8.56 14.36 6.92
CA GLU A 58 9.98 14.56 7.19
C GLU A 58 10.63 15.40 6.09
N LEU A 59 10.34 15.10 4.82
CA LEU A 59 10.80 15.86 3.67
C LEU A 59 10.39 17.33 3.79
N LYS A 60 9.11 17.62 4.06
CA LYS A 60 8.61 18.99 4.23
C LYS A 60 9.33 19.75 5.35
N ARG A 61 9.65 19.09 6.46
CA ARG A 61 10.40 19.70 7.57
C ARG A 61 11.84 20.02 7.17
N LYS A 62 12.50 19.10 6.47
CA LYS A 62 13.87 19.30 5.96
C LYS A 62 13.93 20.39 4.92
N GLU A 63 12.98 20.44 3.98
CA GLU A 63 12.88 21.50 2.98
C GLU A 63 12.65 22.87 3.60
N LYS A 64 11.81 22.97 4.65
CA LYS A 64 11.59 24.23 5.38
C LYS A 64 12.89 24.72 6.03
N ALA A 65 13.60 23.85 6.76
CA ALA A 65 14.88 24.19 7.39
C ALA A 65 15.95 24.57 6.36
N LEU A 66 15.97 23.88 5.22
CA LEU A 66 16.86 24.20 4.10
C LEU A 66 16.55 25.58 3.52
N ALA A 67 15.27 25.91 3.31
CA ALA A 67 14.84 27.20 2.81
C ALA A 67 15.15 28.34 3.78
N GLU A 68 14.94 28.14 5.09
CA GLU A 68 15.33 29.10 6.13
C GLU A 68 16.84 29.35 6.12
N THR A 69 17.65 28.29 6.04
CA THR A 69 19.11 28.40 5.95
C THR A 69 19.55 29.16 4.69
N ALA A 70 18.96 28.84 3.54
CA ALA A 70 19.22 29.54 2.28
C ALA A 70 18.86 31.03 2.38
N ALA A 71 17.72 31.36 2.99
CA ALA A 71 17.30 32.74 3.23
C ALA A 71 18.29 33.50 4.13
N LEU A 72 18.73 32.89 5.23
CA LEU A 72 19.73 33.48 6.12
C LEU A 72 21.07 33.73 5.41
N LEU A 73 21.52 32.78 4.58
CA LEU A 73 22.74 32.96 3.77
C LEU A 73 22.62 34.11 2.77
N VAL A 74 21.46 34.23 2.11
CA VAL A 74 21.19 35.35 1.19
C VAL A 74 21.16 36.68 1.93
N LEU A 75 20.50 36.75 3.09
CA LEU A 75 20.44 37.95 3.90
C LEU A 75 21.83 38.37 4.40
N ARG A 76 22.65 37.42 4.86
CA ARG A 76 24.04 37.68 5.26
C ARG A 76 24.85 38.27 4.10
N LYS A 77 24.79 37.67 2.92
CA LYS A 77 25.50 38.19 1.72
C LYS A 77 25.03 39.60 1.35
N LYS A 78 23.72 39.86 1.41
CA LYS A 78 23.17 41.19 1.13
C LYS A 78 23.62 42.23 2.17
N ALA A 79 23.66 41.85 3.45
CA ALA A 79 24.15 42.72 4.51
C ALA A 79 25.63 43.07 4.31
N GLN A 80 26.48 42.07 4.05
CA GLN A 80 27.90 42.30 3.74
C GLN A 80 28.09 43.22 2.53
N ALA A 81 27.26 43.09 1.49
CA ALA A 81 27.33 43.97 0.31
C ALA A 81 26.94 45.43 0.60
N ILE A 82 26.09 45.69 1.59
CA ILE A 82 25.63 47.04 1.95
C ILE A 82 26.57 47.69 2.97
N TRP A 83 26.93 46.96 4.02
CA TRP A 83 27.66 47.48 5.17
C TRP A 83 29.16 47.14 5.19
N GLY A 84 29.64 46.34 4.23
CA GLY A 84 31.00 45.77 4.28
C GLY A 84 31.10 44.60 5.26
N ASP A 85 32.26 43.96 5.32
CA ASP A 85 32.56 43.07 6.44
C ASP A 85 32.80 43.97 7.66
N GLY A 86 31.96 43.86 8.70
CA GLY A 86 32.10 44.60 9.95
C GLY A 86 33.33 44.19 10.79
N GLU A 87 34.38 43.72 10.12
CA GLU A 87 35.71 43.44 10.67
C GLU A 87 36.66 44.56 10.21
N GLU A 88 36.47 45.76 10.77
CA GLU A 88 37.61 46.62 11.09
C GLU A 88 37.92 46.37 12.58
N GLU A 89 38.94 45.53 12.80
CA GLU A 89 39.53 45.02 14.08
C GLU A 89 38.78 43.95 14.89
#